data_AF-A0A7C8I096-F1
#
_entry.id   AF-A0A7C8I096-F1
#
_cell.length_a   1.000
_cell.length_b   1.000
_cell.length_c   1.000
_cell.angle_alpha   90.00
_cell.angle_beta   90.00
_cell.angle_gamma   90.00
#
_symmetry.space_group_name_H-M   'P 1'
#
loop_
_entity.id
_entity.type
_entity.pdbx_description
1 polymer ?
#
loop_
_entity_poly.entity_id
_entity_poly.type
_entity_poly.pdbx_seq_one_letter_code
_entity_poly.pdbx_strand_id
1 'polypeptide(L)'
;MNLLDPTFFTGGVVDLATKDVTLQAHLLLLCYHSAFFANAVDGSWTKSVEGSCIKSGSRLITLKDADPQTFSQLLSWMYTGKISLRTEKNRRLELCRLWIMADKYQVSTI
;
A
#
# COMPACT_ATOMS: atom_id res chain seq x y z
N MET A 1 8.38 17.24 11.49
CA MET A 1 7.31 16.33 11.06
C MET A 1 6.82 16.86 9.73
N ASN A 2 7.40 16.36 8.63
CA ASN A 2 7.18 16.95 7.31
C ASN A 2 5.78 16.54 6.83
N LEU A 3 5.00 17.57 6.50
CA LEU A 3 3.79 17.44 5.69
C LEU A 3 4.18 16.73 4.40
N LEU A 4 3.37 15.78 3.95
CA LEU A 4 3.55 15.06 2.70
C LEU A 4 3.99 16.00 1.58
N ASP A 5 5.04 15.65 0.86
CA ASP A 5 5.49 16.39 -0.31
C ASP A 5 4.34 16.46 -1.34
N PRO A 6 3.93 17.66 -1.79
CA PRO A 6 2.86 17.81 -2.78
C PRO A 6 3.08 17.00 -4.06
N THR A 7 4.33 16.65 -4.38
CA THR A 7 4.68 15.83 -5.54
C THR A 7 4.10 14.42 -5.48
N PHE A 8 3.77 13.87 -4.30
CA PHE A 8 3.17 12.53 -4.19
C PHE A 8 1.84 12.36 -4.95
N PHE A 9 1.14 13.46 -5.20
CA PHE A 9 -0.15 13.45 -5.90
C PHE A 9 -0.01 13.51 -7.43
N THR A 10 1.21 13.68 -7.95
CA THR A 10 1.44 13.96 -9.38
C THR A 10 1.64 12.71 -10.26
N GLY A 11 1.91 11.54 -9.68
CA GLY A 11 2.09 10.27 -10.42
C GLY A 11 0.80 9.53 -10.76
N GLY A 12 -0.35 10.12 -10.44
CA GLY A 12 -1.68 9.56 -10.66
C GLY A 12 -2.08 8.47 -9.66
N VAL A 13 -3.31 8.00 -9.84
CA VAL A 13 -3.95 6.99 -8.98
C VAL A 13 -3.82 5.61 -9.60
N VAL A 14 -3.62 4.60 -8.76
CA VAL A 14 -3.67 3.17 -9.08
C VAL A 14 -4.75 2.48 -8.25
N ASP A 15 -5.35 1.45 -8.84
CA ASP A 15 -6.29 0.57 -8.20
C ASP A 15 -5.54 -0.60 -7.54
N LEU A 16 -5.86 -0.87 -6.29
CA LEU A 16 -5.28 -1.93 -5.47
C LEU A 16 -6.38 -2.95 -5.18
N ALA A 17 -6.44 -4.02 -5.97
CA ALA A 17 -7.40 -5.09 -5.78
C ALA A 17 -6.94 -6.00 -4.64
N THR A 18 -7.61 -5.91 -3.50
CA THR A 18 -7.51 -6.92 -2.43
C THR A 18 -8.47 -8.06 -2.71
N LYS A 19 -8.59 -9.03 -1.79
CA LYS A 19 -9.48 -10.20 -1.99
C LYS A 19 -10.93 -9.80 -2.26
N ASP A 20 -11.43 -8.81 -1.52
CA ASP A 20 -12.87 -8.48 -1.48
C ASP A 20 -13.17 -7.04 -1.94
N VAL A 21 -12.17 -6.15 -1.96
CA VAL A 21 -12.35 -4.71 -2.21
C VAL A 21 -11.22 -4.13 -3.05
N THR A 22 -11.54 -3.20 -3.94
CA THR A 22 -10.55 -2.37 -4.63
C THR A 22 -10.36 -1.06 -3.90
N LEU A 23 -9.11 -0.73 -3.56
CA LEU A 23 -8.73 0.54 -2.94
C LEU A 23 -8.01 1.42 -3.97
N GLN A 24 -8.06 2.73 -3.81
CA GLN A 24 -7.37 3.67 -4.69
C GLN A 24 -6.26 4.39 -3.94
N ALA A 25 -5.08 4.49 -4.55
CA ALA A 25 -3.92 5.14 -3.94
C ALA A 25 -3.06 5.87 -4.96
N HIS A 26 -2.36 6.91 -4.52
CA HIS A 26 -1.40 7.62 -5.35
C HIS A 26 -0.12 6.80 -5.52
N LEU A 27 0.32 6.62 -6.77
CA LEU A 27 1.44 5.74 -7.09
C LEU A 27 2.74 6.19 -6.43
N LEU A 28 3.05 7.49 -6.47
CA LEU A 28 4.28 8.02 -5.89
C LEU A 28 4.29 7.91 -4.37
N LEU A 29 3.13 8.04 -3.71
CA LEU A 29 3.03 7.81 -2.28
C LEU A 29 3.39 6.36 -1.94
N LEU A 30 2.84 5.40 -2.69
CA LEU A 30 3.16 3.98 -2.52
C LEU A 30 4.66 3.74 -2.71
N CYS A 31 5.25 4.23 -3.81
CA CYS A 31 6.66 4.02 -4.12
C CYS A 31 7.60 4.68 -3.09
N TYR A 32 7.21 5.84 -2.56
CA TYR A 32 7.99 6.53 -1.54
C TYR A 32 8.06 5.76 -0.23
N HIS A 33 6.93 5.19 0.19
CA HIS A 33 6.87 4.45 1.44
C HIS A 33 7.32 3.00 1.31
N SER A 34 7.28 2.42 0.11
CA SER A 34 7.43 0.98 -0.10
C SER A 34 8.36 0.65 -1.26
N ALA A 35 9.44 -0.05 -0.93
CA ALA A 35 10.33 -0.62 -1.92
C ALA A 35 9.62 -1.69 -2.79
N PHE A 36 8.64 -2.40 -2.23
CA PHE A 36 7.82 -3.36 -2.98
C PHE A 36 7.08 -2.67 -4.12
N PHE A 37 6.40 -1.55 -3.86
CA PHE A 37 5.67 -0.82 -4.89
C PHE A 37 6.61 -0.09 -5.87
N ALA A 38 7.73 0.47 -5.39
CA ALA A 38 8.74 1.07 -6.27
C ALA A 38 9.30 0.06 -7.28
N ASN A 39 9.72 -1.12 -6.80
CA ASN A 39 10.24 -2.19 -7.64
C ASN A 39 9.20 -2.76 -8.63
N ALA A 40 7.91 -2.68 -8.28
CA ALA A 40 6.82 -3.10 -9.16
C ALA A 40 6.62 -2.13 -10.34
N VAL A 41 6.95 -0.84 -10.17
CA VAL A 41 6.82 0.20 -11.20
C VAL A 41 8.03 0.26 -12.12
N ASP A 42 9.24 0.06 -11.60
CA ASP A 42 10.50 0.16 -12.37
C ASP A 42 10.77 -1.02 -13.34
N GLY A 43 9.80 -1.91 -13.54
CA GLY A 43 9.85 -2.91 -14.61
C GLY A 43 10.56 -4.22 -14.28
N SER A 44 11.01 -4.43 -13.04
CA SER A 44 11.57 -5.73 -12.60
C SER A 44 10.51 -6.84 -12.45
N TRP A 45 9.23 -6.50 -12.47
CA TRP A 45 8.11 -7.45 -12.45
C TRP A 45 7.66 -7.85 -13.86
N THR A 46 8.57 -8.47 -14.63
CA THR A 46 8.20 -9.10 -15.90
C THR A 46 7.79 -10.57 -15.75
N LYS A 47 7.91 -11.22 -14.57
CA LYS A 47 7.64 -12.67 -14.47
C LYS A 47 7.06 -13.26 -13.17
N SER A 48 6.81 -12.53 -12.07
CA SER A 48 6.69 -13.21 -10.75
C SER A 48 5.48 -12.92 -9.88
N VAL A 49 4.41 -12.31 -10.40
CA VAL A 49 3.08 -12.44 -9.78
C VAL A 49 2.06 -12.64 -10.87
N GLU A 50 1.45 -13.82 -10.92
CA GLU A 50 0.29 -14.12 -11.76
C GLU A 50 -0.83 -13.09 -11.48
N GLY A 51 -0.85 -12.00 -12.26
CA GLY A 51 -1.96 -11.05 -12.32
C GLY A 51 -1.63 -9.55 -12.32
N SER A 52 -0.41 -9.11 -11.99
CA SER A 52 -0.14 -7.66 -11.81
C SER A 52 0.71 -7.09 -12.96
N CYS A 53 0.05 -6.64 -14.03
CA CYS A 53 0.70 -5.91 -15.10
C CYS A 53 0.42 -4.40 -14.93
N ILE A 54 1.42 -3.56 -14.64
CA ILE A 54 1.35 -2.15 -15.05
C ILE A 54 1.70 -2.12 -16.54
N LYS A 55 0.83 -2.70 -17.37
CA LYS A 55 0.89 -2.49 -18.82
C LYS A 55 0.16 -1.20 -19.10
N SER A 56 0.86 -0.27 -19.75
CA SER A 56 0.36 1.00 -20.30
C SER A 56 -1.13 0.92 -20.64
N GLY A 57 -2.00 1.36 -19.72
CA GLY A 57 -3.46 1.27 -19.84
C GLY A 57 -4.21 0.69 -18.62
N SER A 58 -3.65 -0.31 -17.92
CA SER A 58 -4.25 -0.87 -16.69
C SER A 58 -3.36 -0.59 -15.49
N ARG A 59 -3.87 0.19 -14.52
CA ARG A 59 -3.19 0.58 -13.29
C ARG A 59 -3.70 -0.24 -12.10
N LEU A 60 -3.83 -1.56 -12.29
CA LEU A 60 -4.34 -2.47 -11.26
C LEU A 60 -3.19 -3.28 -10.64
N ILE A 61 -3.05 -3.22 -9.32
CA ILE A 61 -2.14 -4.04 -8.55
C ILE A 61 -2.95 -5.02 -7.70
N THR A 62 -2.71 -6.32 -7.85
CA THR A 62 -3.43 -7.35 -7.09
C THR A 62 -2.70 -7.71 -5.80
N LEU A 63 -3.41 -7.59 -4.68
CA LEU A 63 -2.95 -7.87 -3.32
C LEU A 63 -3.74 -9.06 -2.75
N LYS A 64 -3.55 -10.26 -3.32
CA LYS A 64 -4.42 -11.44 -3.10
C LYS A 64 -4.62 -11.83 -1.63
N ASP A 65 -3.61 -11.67 -0.78
CA ASP A 65 -3.69 -12.00 0.66
C ASP A 65 -3.66 -10.75 1.57
N ALA A 66 -3.90 -9.56 1.02
CA ALA A 66 -4.13 -8.40 1.87
C ALA A 66 -5.57 -8.45 2.41
N ASP A 67 -5.69 -8.50 3.73
CA ASP A 67 -6.92 -8.09 4.39
C ASP A 67 -7.19 -6.61 4.00
N PRO A 68 -8.30 -6.30 3.30
CA PRO A 68 -8.56 -4.95 2.79
C PRO A 68 -8.51 -3.90 3.90
N GLN A 69 -8.87 -4.36 5.08
CA GLN A 69 -9.20 -3.52 6.18
C GLN A 69 -7.95 -3.09 6.97
N THR A 70 -7.01 -4.02 7.19
CA THR A 70 -5.65 -3.75 7.67
C THR A 70 -4.88 -2.94 6.62
N PHE A 71 -5.06 -3.24 5.33
CA PHE A 71 -4.39 -2.49 4.26
C PHE A 71 -4.86 -1.04 4.17
N SER A 72 -6.15 -0.79 4.40
CA SER A 72 -6.69 0.56 4.51
C SER A 72 -6.07 1.35 5.67
N GLN A 73 -5.77 0.71 6.81
CA GLN A 73 -5.07 1.36 7.93
C GLN A 73 -3.61 1.67 7.58
N LEU A 74 -2.92 0.74 6.92
CA LEU A 74 -1.57 0.96 6.41
C LEU A 74 -1.52 2.13 5.44
N LEU A 75 -2.47 2.19 4.50
CA LEU A 75 -2.58 3.27 3.54
C LEU A 75 -2.89 4.60 4.23
N SER A 76 -3.81 4.62 5.20
CA SER A 76 -4.09 5.81 6.00
C SER A 76 -2.85 6.31 6.74
N TRP A 77 -2.02 5.42 7.27
CA TRP A 77 -0.74 5.78 7.86
C TRP A 77 0.21 6.38 6.81
N MET A 78 0.34 5.80 5.62
CA MET A 78 1.16 6.40 4.54
C MET A 78 0.71 7.83 4.22
N TYR A 79 -0.59 8.10 4.20
CA TYR A 79 -1.10 9.45 3.93
C TYR A 79 -0.95 10.44 5.10
N THR A 80 -0.92 9.98 6.34
CA THR A 80 -1.10 10.88 7.49
C THR A 80 0.03 10.82 8.52
N GLY A 81 0.89 9.81 8.43
CA GLY A 81 1.87 9.45 9.45
C GLY A 81 1.24 9.03 10.78
N LYS A 82 -0.07 8.75 10.83
CA LYS A 82 -0.81 8.42 12.06
C LYS A 82 -1.46 7.05 11.97
N ILE A 83 -1.26 6.24 13.00
CA ILE A 83 -1.94 4.94 13.13
C ILE A 83 -3.34 5.18 13.70
N SER A 84 -4.36 4.82 12.93
CA SER A 84 -5.75 4.84 13.38
C SER A 84 -6.25 3.41 13.62
N LEU A 85 -6.43 3.04 14.88
CA LEU A 85 -6.97 1.74 15.29
C LEU A 85 -8.48 1.80 15.39
N ARG A 86 -9.17 0.68 15.14
CA ARG A 86 -10.65 0.64 15.19
C ARG A 86 -11.17 0.62 16.61
N THR A 87 -10.46 -0.11 17.45
CA THR A 87 -10.87 -0.34 18.83
C THR A 87 -9.67 -0.55 19.72
N GLU A 88 -9.72 0.04 20.91
CA GLU A 88 -8.70 -0.19 21.94
C GLU A 88 -8.74 -1.63 22.46
N LYS A 89 -9.88 -2.33 22.34
CA LYS A 89 -10.05 -3.71 22.87
C LYS A 89 -9.08 -4.72 22.24
N ASN A 90 -8.69 -4.50 20.97
CA ASN A 90 -7.80 -5.41 20.22
C ASN A 90 -6.52 -4.72 19.74
N ARG A 91 -6.14 -3.60 20.38
CA ARG A 91 -5.04 -2.74 19.95
C ARG A 91 -3.75 -3.50 19.62
N ARG A 92 -3.32 -4.42 20.48
CA ARG A 92 -2.09 -5.21 20.25
C ARG A 92 -2.20 -6.07 18.99
N LEU A 93 -3.33 -6.76 18.80
CA LEU A 93 -3.55 -7.63 17.65
C LEU A 93 -3.63 -6.81 16.35
N GLU A 94 -4.31 -5.67 16.37
CA GLU A 94 -4.37 -4.76 15.21
C GLU A 94 -2.98 -4.23 14.83
N LEU A 95 -2.17 -3.83 15.82
CA LEU A 95 -0.79 -3.39 15.58
C LEU A 95 0.07 -4.54 15.02
N CYS A 96 -0.04 -5.76 15.55
CA CYS A 96 0.68 -6.91 14.99
C CYS A 96 0.30 -7.18 13.54
N ARG A 97 -1.00 -7.13 13.19
CA ARG A 97 -1.46 -7.30 11.81
C ARG A 97 -0.92 -6.20 10.90
N LEU A 98 -0.95 -4.95 11.37
CA LEU A 98 -0.42 -3.81 10.64
C LEU A 98 1.08 -3.95 10.40
N TRP A 99 1.85 -4.37 11.40
CA TRP A 99 3.29 -4.62 11.30
C TRP A 99 3.63 -5.74 10.32
N ILE A 100 2.92 -6.88 10.40
CA ILE A 100 3.10 -7.97 9.43
C ILE A 100 2.81 -7.50 8.01
N MET A 101 1.79 -6.66 7.84
CA MET A 101 1.44 -6.13 6.53
C MET A 101 2.47 -5.11 6.02
N ALA A 102 2.99 -4.26 6.89
CA ALA A 102 4.06 -3.33 6.59
C ALA A 102 5.31 -4.06 6.08
N ASP A 103 5.72 -5.10 6.80
CA ASP A 103 6.85 -5.96 6.44
C ASP A 103 6.62 -6.65 5.10
N LYS A 104 5.44 -7.28 4.92
CA LYS A 104 5.06 -7.93 3.66
C LYS A 104 5.17 -7.01 2.44
N TYR A 105 4.76 -5.76 2.59
CA TYR A 105 4.81 -4.75 1.53
C TYR A 105 6.04 -3.84 1.64
N GLN A 106 7.06 -4.21 2.41
CA GLN A 106 8.33 -3.48 2.53
C GLN A 106 8.13 -1.98 2.79
N VAL A 107 7.15 -1.63 3.64
CA VAL A 107 6.84 -0.27 4.03
C VAL A 107 7.84 0.17 5.09
N SER A 108 8.53 1.28 4.83
CA SER A 108 9.46 1.91 5.78
C SER A 108 8.76 2.19 7.13
N THR A 109 9.52 2.04 8.23
CA THR A 109 9.04 1.81 9.60
C THR A 109 7.81 2.63 10.02
N ILE A 110 6.82 1.92 10.56
CA ILE A 110 5.53 2.41 11.11
C ILE A 110 5.60 2.61 12.62
#